data_AF-A0AB38HTV8-F1
#
_entry.id   AF-A0AB38HTV8-F1
#
_cell.length_a   1.000
_cell.length_b   1.000
_cell.length_c   1.000
_cell.angle_alpha   90.00
_cell.angle_beta   90.00
_cell.angle_gamma   90.00
#
_symmetry.space_group_name_H-M   'P 1'
#
loop_
_entity.id
_entity.type
_entity.pdbx_description
1 polymer ?
#
loop_
_entity_poly.entity_id
_entity_poly.type
_entity_poly.pdbx_seq_one_letter_code
_entity_poly.pdbx_strand_id
1 'polypeptide(L)'
;MEPEYITRELADQNLQGDCSEGSFIAFMVCKGAWCGEVVTVAGEYRWDEVVQQWNDEEEQRVTTYDYRVFSMRPGPLIIGIPKKLNEDAKRHLKMAFELFWTDYASCANRLRIVVESLLDQFGINRENGKGEFLNLASRIERLTKTKPDQADFLNALRWLGNAGSHDGIVDFDDLLSCFDMLEHAMIELFEQRDEKRRAEAKRIIAAKGKPDAR
;
A
#
# COMPACT_ATOMS: atom_id res chain seq x y z
N MET A 1 18.46 0.00 20.42
CA MET A 1 19.20 1.04 21.16
C MET A 1 18.22 1.74 22.06
N GLU A 2 18.26 1.42 23.34
CA GLU A 2 17.45 2.08 24.38
C GLU A 2 18.02 3.48 24.68
N PRO A 3 17.20 4.54 24.68
CA PRO A 3 17.62 5.87 25.11
C PRO A 3 17.86 5.97 26.62
N GLU A 4 18.83 6.78 27.06
CA GLU A 4 19.14 6.93 28.50
C GLU A 4 17.95 7.41 29.35
N TYR A 5 17.04 8.22 28.79
CA TYR A 5 15.88 8.70 29.54
C TYR A 5 14.88 7.58 29.83
N ILE A 6 14.73 6.62 28.91
CA ILE A 6 13.92 5.41 29.11
C ILE A 6 14.54 4.55 30.20
N THR A 7 15.85 4.31 30.16
CA THR A 7 16.54 3.55 31.20
C THR A 7 16.29 4.16 32.59
N ARG A 8 16.31 5.49 32.71
CA ARG A 8 16.04 6.20 33.98
C ARG A 8 14.58 6.06 34.41
N GLU A 9 13.64 6.23 33.49
CA GLU A 9 12.21 6.10 33.78
C GLU A 9 11.85 4.67 34.24
N LEU A 10 12.40 3.64 33.59
CA LEU A 10 12.20 2.25 33.98
C LEU A 10 12.82 1.94 35.35
N ALA A 11 13.99 2.53 35.65
CA ALA A 11 14.60 2.40 36.97
C ALA A 11 13.73 3.05 38.07
N ASP A 12 13.18 4.25 37.83
CA ASP A 12 12.27 4.94 38.76
C ASP A 12 10.99 4.13 39.02
N GLN A 13 10.55 3.33 38.04
CA GLN A 13 9.40 2.44 38.15
C GLN A 13 9.72 1.04 38.71
N ASN A 14 10.99 0.74 39.04
CA ASN A 14 11.48 -0.60 39.39
C ASN A 14 11.21 -1.67 38.32
N LEU A 15 11.20 -1.28 37.04
CA LEU A 15 11.02 -2.16 35.88
C LEU A 15 12.32 -2.41 35.11
N GLN A 16 13.46 -1.94 35.64
CA GLN A 16 14.74 -2.08 35.00
C GLN A 16 15.14 -3.56 34.87
N GLY A 17 15.31 -4.03 33.63
CA GLY A 17 15.62 -5.43 33.32
C GLY A 17 14.39 -6.30 33.06
N ASP A 18 13.19 -5.79 33.34
CA ASP A 18 11.91 -6.48 33.05
C ASP A 18 11.28 -5.95 31.76
N CYS A 19 11.65 -4.76 31.28
CA CYS A 19 11.28 -4.27 29.96
C CYS A 19 12.37 -3.36 29.35
N SER A 20 12.25 -3.08 28.05
CA SER A 20 13.10 -2.14 27.32
C SER A 20 12.37 -1.63 26.10
N GLU A 21 12.59 -0.36 25.75
CA GLU A 21 12.12 0.22 24.50
C GLU A 21 13.18 1.10 23.84
N GLY A 22 13.11 1.25 22.53
CA GLY A 22 14.03 2.13 21.82
C GLY A 22 13.99 1.96 20.32
N SER A 23 15.02 2.47 19.64
CA SER A 23 15.09 2.42 18.18
C SER A 23 16.00 1.30 17.68
N PHE A 24 15.71 0.79 16.49
CA PHE A 24 16.58 -0.14 15.77
C PHE A 24 16.84 0.34 14.34
N ILE A 25 17.99 -0.08 13.81
CA ILE A 25 18.30 -0.03 12.38
C ILE A 25 18.68 -1.44 11.93
N ALA A 26 18.25 -1.83 10.74
CA ALA A 26 18.54 -3.14 10.19
C ALA A 26 18.69 -3.09 8.67
N PHE A 27 19.40 -4.08 8.13
CA PHE A 27 19.39 -4.38 6.70
C PHE A 27 18.62 -5.68 6.49
N MET A 28 17.60 -5.65 5.62
CA MET A 28 16.85 -6.83 5.19
C MET A 28 17.22 -7.17 3.75
N VAL A 29 17.21 -8.45 3.40
CA VAL A 29 17.50 -8.91 2.03
C VAL A 29 16.32 -9.71 1.49
N CYS A 30 15.82 -9.32 0.32
CA CYS A 30 14.78 -10.06 -0.36
C CYS A 30 15.30 -11.43 -0.81
N LYS A 31 14.68 -12.51 -0.31
CA LYS A 31 15.05 -13.90 -0.63
C LYS A 31 14.49 -14.40 -1.98
N GLY A 32 13.76 -13.56 -2.71
CA GLY A 32 13.28 -13.89 -4.05
C GLY A 32 14.48 -14.16 -4.98
N ALA A 33 14.48 -15.30 -5.67
CA ALA A 33 15.64 -15.80 -6.42
C ALA A 33 16.22 -14.82 -7.45
N TRP A 34 15.40 -13.89 -7.95
CA TRP A 34 15.78 -12.88 -8.95
C TRP A 34 15.90 -11.46 -8.38
N CYS A 35 15.57 -11.24 -7.10
CA CYS A 35 15.45 -9.90 -6.52
C CYS A 35 16.72 -9.49 -5.77
N GLY A 36 17.05 -10.14 -4.66
CA GLY A 36 18.26 -9.83 -3.87
C GLY A 36 18.33 -8.41 -3.29
N GLU A 37 17.26 -7.62 -3.38
CA GLU A 37 17.22 -6.22 -2.94
C GLU A 37 17.58 -6.10 -1.46
N VAL A 38 18.40 -5.09 -1.14
CA VAL A 38 18.82 -4.80 0.23
C VAL A 38 18.06 -3.57 0.72
N VAL A 39 17.20 -3.77 1.71
CA VAL A 39 16.34 -2.74 2.28
C VAL A 39 16.94 -2.25 3.59
N THR A 40 17.15 -0.95 3.71
CA THR A 40 17.44 -0.29 4.98
C THR A 40 16.13 -0.09 5.73
N VAL A 41 16.10 -0.53 6.98
CA VAL A 41 14.92 -0.48 7.84
C VAL A 41 15.27 0.30 9.10
N ALA A 42 14.38 1.21 9.48
CA ALA A 42 14.42 1.87 10.78
C ALA A 42 13.06 1.70 11.46
N GLY A 43 13.10 1.50 12.77
CA GLY A 43 11.90 1.29 13.56
C GLY A 43 12.15 1.44 15.05
N GLU A 44 11.11 1.14 15.80
CA GLU A 44 11.08 1.10 17.24
C GLU A 44 10.82 -0.33 17.69
N TYR A 45 11.41 -0.70 18.82
CA TYR A 45 11.10 -1.95 19.48
C TYR A 45 10.68 -1.68 20.91
N ARG A 46 9.91 -2.61 21.44
CA ARG A 46 9.64 -2.75 22.86
C ARG A 46 9.67 -4.22 23.21
N TRP A 47 10.20 -4.56 24.37
CA TRP A 47 9.99 -5.88 24.94
C TRP A 47 9.67 -5.77 26.42
N ASP A 48 8.85 -6.70 26.89
CA ASP A 48 8.42 -6.78 28.29
C ASP A 48 8.41 -8.25 28.73
N GLU A 49 8.88 -8.53 29.95
CA GLU A 49 8.73 -9.82 30.62
C GLU A 49 7.37 -9.85 31.32
N VAL A 50 6.45 -10.64 30.76
CA VAL A 50 5.09 -10.79 31.28
C VAL A 50 4.98 -12.11 32.01
N VAL A 51 4.43 -12.10 33.22
CA VAL A 51 4.08 -13.32 33.94
C VAL A 51 2.76 -13.84 33.38
N GLN A 52 2.79 -15.00 32.74
CA GLN A 52 1.60 -15.70 32.30
C GLN A 52 1.27 -16.81 33.31
N GLN A 53 0.05 -16.76 33.86
CA GLN A 53 -0.50 -17.87 34.65
C GLN A 53 -1.09 -18.90 33.72
N TRP A 54 -0.52 -20.11 33.73
CA TRP A 54 -0.99 -21.22 32.90
C TRP A 54 -2.04 -22.07 33.63
N ASN A 55 -1.92 -22.17 34.95
CA ASN A 55 -2.88 -22.77 35.87
C ASN A 55 -2.69 -22.13 37.27
N ASP A 56 -3.46 -22.58 38.27
CA ASP A 56 -3.44 -22.03 39.65
C ASP A 56 -2.10 -22.22 40.38
N GLU A 57 -1.14 -22.99 39.83
CA GLU A 57 0.10 -23.39 40.50
C GLU A 57 1.38 -23.04 39.70
N GLU A 58 1.28 -22.69 38.42
CA GLU A 58 2.42 -22.42 37.54
C GLU A 58 2.37 -21.02 36.92
N GLU A 59 3.33 -20.19 37.36
CA GLU A 59 3.66 -18.91 36.75
C GLU A 59 4.88 -19.08 35.83
N GLN A 60 4.70 -18.77 34.55
CA GLN A 60 5.80 -18.72 33.60
C GLN A 60 6.11 -17.29 33.20
N ARG A 61 7.39 -16.91 33.26
CA ARG A 61 7.87 -15.65 32.69
C ARG A 61 8.03 -15.81 31.18
N VAL A 62 7.37 -14.93 30.42
CA VAL A 62 7.42 -14.93 28.96
C VAL A 62 7.83 -13.53 28.49
N THR A 63 8.87 -13.46 27.67
CA THR A 63 9.28 -12.21 27.03
C THR A 63 8.47 -11.99 25.76
N THR A 64 7.75 -10.87 25.69
CA THR A 64 7.05 -10.43 24.48
C THR A 64 7.91 -9.39 23.77
N TYR A 65 8.00 -9.47 22.44
CA TYR A 65 8.73 -8.51 21.62
C TYR A 65 7.79 -7.87 20.60
N ASP A 66 7.72 -6.54 20.64
CA ASP A 66 6.98 -5.72 19.69
C ASP A 66 7.95 -4.90 18.84
N TYR A 67 7.76 -4.93 17.53
CA TYR A 67 8.54 -4.15 16.58
C TYR A 67 7.61 -3.34 15.68
N ARG A 68 7.87 -2.03 15.60
CA ARG A 68 7.17 -1.12 14.72
C ARG A 68 8.14 -0.48 13.74
N VAL A 69 7.93 -0.70 12.44
CA VAL A 69 8.72 -0.07 11.39
C VAL A 69 8.14 1.29 11.04
N PHE A 70 8.97 2.33 10.97
CA PHE A 70 8.58 3.66 10.47
C PHE A 70 9.32 4.08 9.19
N SER A 71 10.28 3.28 8.72
CA SER A 71 10.97 3.56 7.45
C SER A 71 11.53 2.29 6.81
N MET A 72 11.31 2.16 5.50
CA MET A 72 11.96 1.17 4.63
C MET A 72 12.45 1.82 3.35
N ARG A 73 13.71 1.61 2.98
CA ARG A 73 14.29 2.15 1.74
C ARG A 73 15.28 1.20 1.06
N PRO A 74 15.08 0.83 -0.22
CA PRO A 74 13.88 1.10 -1.00
C PRO A 74 12.65 0.44 -0.37
N GLY A 75 11.48 1.06 -0.52
CA GLY A 75 10.22 0.51 -0.02
C GLY A 75 9.87 -0.79 -0.75
N PRO A 76 9.48 -1.87 -0.05
CA PRO A 76 9.02 -3.09 -0.70
C PRO A 76 7.81 -2.78 -1.60
N LEU A 77 7.74 -3.45 -2.74
CA LEU A 77 6.58 -3.32 -3.63
C LEU A 77 5.33 -3.82 -2.91
N ILE A 78 4.34 -2.94 -2.74
CA ILE A 78 3.05 -3.30 -2.14
C ILE A 78 2.15 -3.93 -3.21
N ILE A 79 2.21 -3.42 -4.44
CA ILE A 79 1.51 -3.94 -5.62
C ILE A 79 2.44 -4.03 -6.82
N GLY A 80 2.06 -4.83 -7.82
CA GLY A 80 2.75 -4.92 -9.09
C GLY A 80 2.74 -3.60 -9.87
N ILE A 81 3.88 -3.26 -10.48
CA ILE A 81 3.99 -2.09 -11.37
C ILE A 81 3.80 -2.55 -12.82
N PRO A 82 2.73 -2.12 -13.53
CA PRO A 82 2.52 -2.49 -14.92
C PRO A 82 3.66 -1.98 -15.81
N LYS A 83 4.14 -2.82 -16.73
CA LYS A 83 5.19 -2.43 -17.69
C LYS A 83 4.79 -1.23 -18.57
N LYS A 84 3.50 -1.17 -18.92
CA LYS A 84 2.90 -0.13 -19.75
C LYS A 84 2.66 1.20 -19.03
N LEU A 85 2.77 1.23 -17.70
CA LEU A 85 2.61 2.46 -16.93
C LEU A 85 3.71 3.46 -17.32
N ASN A 86 3.37 4.74 -17.46
CA ASN A 86 4.37 5.76 -17.76
C ASN A 86 5.40 5.93 -16.63
N GLU A 87 6.59 6.44 -16.93
CA GLU A 87 7.69 6.53 -15.96
C GLU A 87 7.41 7.50 -14.80
N ASP A 88 6.63 8.55 -15.03
CA ASP A 88 6.26 9.52 -14.00
C ASP A 88 5.35 8.89 -12.93
N ALA A 89 4.33 8.16 -13.34
CA ALA A 89 3.46 7.38 -12.47
C ALA A 89 4.23 6.25 -11.76
N LYS A 90 5.15 5.56 -12.44
CA LYS A 90 6.02 4.55 -11.80
C LYS A 90 6.85 5.16 -10.67
N ARG A 91 7.39 6.36 -10.87
CA ARG A 91 8.14 7.09 -9.84
C ARG A 91 7.24 7.43 -8.66
N HIS A 92 6.05 8.00 -8.90
CA HIS A 92 5.11 8.31 -7.82
C HIS A 92 4.65 7.07 -7.05
N LEU A 93 4.43 5.95 -7.75
CA LEU A 93 4.05 4.69 -7.12
C LEU A 93 5.18 4.12 -6.25
N LYS A 94 6.43 4.17 -6.70
CA LYS A 94 7.60 3.78 -5.89
C LYS A 94 7.77 4.68 -4.64
N MET A 95 7.54 5.98 -4.79
CA MET A 95 7.54 6.89 -3.64
C MET A 95 6.41 6.56 -2.67
N ALA A 96 5.23 6.15 -3.16
CA ALA A 96 4.15 5.70 -2.30
C ALA A 96 4.56 4.46 -1.47
N PHE A 97 5.26 3.49 -2.06
CA PHE A 97 5.76 2.32 -1.33
C PHE A 97 6.74 2.66 -0.20
N GLU A 98 7.59 3.68 -0.39
CA GLU A 98 8.47 4.18 0.68
C GLU A 98 7.66 4.92 1.76
N LEU A 99 6.75 5.81 1.34
CA LEU A 99 5.94 6.63 2.25
C LEU A 99 4.92 5.82 3.05
N PHE A 100 4.50 4.66 2.56
CA PHE A 100 3.61 3.76 3.28
C PHE A 100 4.10 3.43 4.69
N TRP A 101 5.41 3.43 4.93
CA TRP A 101 5.97 3.12 6.24
C TRP A 101 6.13 4.35 7.13
N THR A 102 6.11 5.56 6.55
CA THR A 102 6.53 6.78 7.24
C THR A 102 5.39 7.79 7.40
N ASP A 103 4.59 8.02 6.36
CA ASP A 103 3.57 9.07 6.33
C ASP A 103 2.40 8.68 5.40
N TYR A 104 1.31 8.21 6.01
CA TYR A 104 0.16 7.66 5.28
C TYR A 104 -0.56 8.73 4.46
N ALA A 105 -0.62 9.97 4.95
CA ALA A 105 -1.19 11.11 4.24
C ALA A 105 -0.47 11.41 2.93
N SER A 106 0.85 11.50 2.97
CA SER A 106 1.72 11.69 1.80
C SER A 106 1.66 10.49 0.88
N CYS A 107 1.59 9.27 1.42
CA CYS A 107 1.38 8.06 0.63
C CYS A 107 0.07 8.13 -0.17
N ALA A 108 -1.06 8.44 0.48
CA ALA A 108 -2.36 8.60 -0.17
C ALA A 108 -2.33 9.68 -1.26
N ASN A 109 -1.65 10.81 -1.00
CA ASN A 109 -1.45 11.84 -2.01
C ASN A 109 -0.64 11.33 -3.23
N ARG A 110 0.40 10.51 -3.01
CA ARG A 110 1.12 9.88 -4.13
C ARG A 110 0.22 8.96 -4.96
N LEU A 111 -0.63 8.17 -4.32
CA LEU A 111 -1.60 7.32 -5.03
C LEU A 111 -2.57 8.15 -5.89
N ARG A 112 -3.05 9.28 -5.36
CA ARG A 112 -3.87 10.22 -6.14
C ARG A 112 -3.14 10.74 -7.38
N ILE A 113 -1.88 11.12 -7.24
CA ILE A 113 -1.06 11.58 -8.39
C ILE A 113 -0.91 10.47 -9.43
N VAL A 114 -0.76 9.21 -9.00
CA VAL A 114 -0.76 8.05 -9.92
C VAL A 114 -2.08 7.97 -10.69
N VAL A 115 -3.23 8.17 -10.03
CA VAL A 115 -4.55 8.22 -10.72
C VAL A 115 -4.61 9.37 -11.73
N GLU A 116 -4.13 10.57 -11.38
CA GLU A 116 -4.10 11.71 -12.30
C GLU A 116 -3.24 11.42 -13.54
N SER A 117 -2.09 10.78 -13.35
CA SER A 117 -1.16 10.38 -14.41
C SER A 117 -1.72 9.24 -15.28
N LEU A 118 -2.47 8.30 -14.68
CA LEU A 118 -3.24 7.31 -15.44
C LEU A 118 -4.25 7.99 -16.36
N LEU A 119 -5.03 8.94 -15.84
CA LEU A 119 -6.01 9.68 -16.64
C LEU A 119 -5.36 10.44 -17.79
N ASP A 120 -4.19 11.05 -17.56
CA ASP A 120 -3.40 11.69 -18.63
C ASP A 120 -2.99 10.66 -19.69
N GLN A 121 -2.46 9.51 -19.27
CA GLN A 121 -2.00 8.44 -20.17
C GLN A 121 -3.13 7.85 -21.02
N PHE A 122 -4.36 7.80 -20.50
CA PHE A 122 -5.56 7.37 -21.23
C PHE A 122 -6.23 8.51 -22.02
N GLY A 123 -5.59 9.67 -22.15
CA GLY A 123 -6.06 10.76 -23.01
C GLY A 123 -7.25 11.54 -22.44
N ILE A 124 -7.48 11.48 -21.12
CA ILE A 124 -8.54 12.24 -20.47
C ILE A 124 -8.03 13.67 -20.22
N ASN A 125 -8.47 14.60 -21.07
CA ASN A 125 -8.07 16.01 -21.00
C ASN A 125 -8.26 16.64 -19.61
N ARG A 126 -7.35 17.55 -19.26
CA ARG A 126 -7.42 18.38 -18.04
C ARG A 126 -8.36 19.57 -18.19
N GLU A 127 -8.79 19.88 -19.41
CA GLU A 127 -9.70 20.98 -19.70
C GLU A 127 -10.93 20.47 -20.47
N ASN A 128 -12.02 21.21 -20.36
CA ASN A 128 -13.21 20.98 -21.17
C ASN A 128 -13.10 21.68 -22.54
N GLY A 129 -14.10 21.50 -23.41
CA GLY A 129 -14.12 22.13 -24.73
C GLY A 129 -14.19 23.67 -24.73
N LYS A 130 -14.31 24.30 -23.55
CA LYS A 130 -14.28 25.75 -23.35
C LYS A 130 -12.95 26.24 -22.75
N GLY A 131 -11.98 25.35 -22.52
CA GLY A 131 -10.70 25.67 -21.87
C GLY A 131 -10.78 25.76 -20.35
N GLU A 132 -11.88 25.36 -19.71
CA GLU A 132 -11.99 25.38 -18.25
C GLU A 132 -11.38 24.11 -17.65
N PHE A 133 -10.63 24.27 -16.56
CA PHE A 133 -10.00 23.16 -15.84
C PHE A 133 -11.02 22.16 -15.29
N LEU A 134 -10.71 20.87 -15.43
CA LEU A 134 -11.48 19.75 -14.93
C LEU A 134 -10.82 19.17 -13.69
N ASN A 135 -11.58 19.13 -12.60
CA ASN A 135 -11.14 18.44 -11.39
C ASN A 135 -11.03 16.92 -11.62
N LEU A 136 -10.35 16.25 -10.69
CA LEU A 136 -10.12 14.81 -10.76
C LEU A 136 -11.42 13.99 -10.84
N ALA A 137 -12.46 14.37 -10.10
CA ALA A 137 -13.75 13.68 -10.15
C ALA A 137 -14.38 13.72 -11.56
N SER A 138 -14.42 14.89 -12.20
CA SER A 138 -14.93 15.03 -13.57
C SER A 138 -14.09 14.27 -14.60
N ARG A 139 -12.77 14.15 -14.37
CA ARG A 139 -11.90 13.35 -15.24
C ARG A 139 -12.15 11.85 -15.07
N ILE A 140 -12.33 11.37 -13.83
CA ILE A 140 -12.72 9.97 -13.56
C ILE A 140 -14.06 9.67 -14.24
N GLU A 141 -15.06 10.55 -14.11
CA GLU A 141 -16.36 10.39 -14.77
C GLU A 141 -16.24 10.26 -16.30
N ARG A 142 -15.31 10.98 -16.93
CA ARG A 142 -15.06 10.85 -18.38
C ARG A 142 -14.48 9.49 -18.74
N LEU A 143 -13.53 8.98 -17.97
CA LEU A 143 -12.97 7.66 -18.19
C LEU A 143 -14.05 6.58 -18.06
N THR A 144 -14.91 6.69 -17.05
CA THR A 144 -15.89 5.66 -16.70
C THR A 144 -17.04 5.55 -17.71
N LYS A 145 -17.24 6.55 -18.58
CA LYS A 145 -18.10 6.40 -19.76
C LYS A 145 -17.65 5.26 -20.69
N THR A 146 -16.36 4.94 -20.69
CA THR A 146 -15.79 3.84 -21.48
C THR A 146 -15.37 2.65 -20.63
N LYS A 147 -15.10 2.87 -19.33
CA LYS A 147 -14.64 1.87 -18.37
C LYS A 147 -15.41 1.99 -17.04
N PRO A 148 -16.72 1.68 -17.04
CA PRO A 148 -17.59 1.97 -15.89
C PRO A 148 -17.18 1.22 -14.62
N ASP A 149 -16.72 -0.01 -14.76
CA ASP A 149 -16.30 -0.89 -13.65
C ASP A 149 -15.15 -0.31 -12.80
N GLN A 150 -14.47 0.73 -13.26
CA GLN A 150 -13.33 1.35 -12.59
C GLN A 150 -13.70 2.59 -11.77
N ALA A 151 -14.96 3.02 -11.81
CA ALA A 151 -15.40 4.29 -11.22
C ALA A 151 -15.20 4.33 -9.71
N ASP A 152 -15.64 3.28 -9.02
CA ASP A 152 -15.63 3.25 -7.55
C ASP A 152 -14.20 3.16 -7.02
N PHE A 153 -13.35 2.34 -7.65
CA PHE A 153 -11.93 2.21 -7.31
C PHE A 153 -11.19 3.54 -7.43
N LEU A 154 -11.29 4.21 -8.58
CA LEU A 154 -10.57 5.48 -8.78
C LEU A 154 -11.13 6.60 -7.90
N ASN A 155 -12.43 6.58 -7.57
CA ASN A 155 -13.02 7.54 -6.64
C ASN A 155 -12.61 7.29 -5.19
N ALA A 156 -12.43 6.03 -4.76
CA ALA A 156 -11.91 5.70 -3.45
C ALA A 156 -10.51 6.30 -3.26
N LEU A 157 -9.61 6.08 -4.22
CA LEU A 157 -8.28 6.70 -4.21
C LEU A 157 -8.32 8.24 -4.19
N ARG A 158 -9.25 8.84 -4.95
CA ARG A 158 -9.44 10.30 -4.93
C ARG A 158 -9.84 10.80 -3.55
N TRP A 159 -10.79 10.13 -2.89
CA TRP A 159 -11.25 10.51 -1.56
C TRP A 159 -10.17 10.29 -0.50
N LEU A 160 -9.44 9.18 -0.54
CA LEU A 160 -8.34 8.93 0.39
C LEU A 160 -7.22 9.98 0.26
N GLY A 161 -6.81 10.29 -0.98
CA GLY A 161 -5.80 11.32 -1.21
C GLY A 161 -6.26 12.73 -0.79
N ASN A 162 -7.57 13.02 -0.90
CA ASN A 162 -8.16 14.25 -0.38
C ASN A 162 -8.09 14.31 1.16
N ALA A 163 -8.54 13.24 1.83
CA ALA A 163 -8.53 13.15 3.29
C ALA A 163 -7.11 13.30 3.85
N GLY A 164 -6.14 12.60 3.26
CA GLY A 164 -4.72 12.74 3.64
C GLY A 164 -4.19 14.17 3.49
N SER A 165 -4.63 14.92 2.47
CA SER A 165 -4.16 16.29 2.24
C SER A 165 -4.83 17.33 3.14
N HIS A 166 -6.06 17.07 3.62
CA HIS A 166 -6.85 18.04 4.38
C HIS A 166 -6.85 17.75 5.90
N ASP A 167 -7.10 16.49 6.26
CA ASP A 167 -7.26 16.06 7.65
C ASP A 167 -5.97 15.45 8.22
N GLY A 168 -5.03 15.05 7.35
CA GLY A 168 -3.76 14.43 7.74
C GLY A 168 -3.89 13.01 8.31
N ILE A 169 -5.13 12.53 8.47
CA ILE A 169 -5.43 11.22 9.03
C ILE A 169 -5.83 10.30 7.88
N VAL A 170 -5.08 9.21 7.75
CA VAL A 170 -5.33 8.12 6.81
C VAL A 170 -5.19 6.82 7.59
N ASP A 171 -6.17 5.93 7.48
CA ASP A 171 -6.13 4.62 8.13
C ASP A 171 -5.23 3.65 7.34
N PHE A 172 -4.56 2.74 8.05
CA PHE A 172 -3.67 1.74 7.45
C PHE A 172 -4.40 0.78 6.51
N ASP A 173 -5.56 0.25 6.94
CA ASP A 173 -6.33 -0.74 6.19
C ASP A 173 -6.99 -0.10 4.96
N ASP A 174 -7.47 1.14 5.08
CA ASP A 174 -8.00 1.91 3.95
C ASP A 174 -6.91 2.21 2.91
N LEU A 175 -5.69 2.55 3.37
CA LEU A 175 -4.56 2.80 2.48
C LEU A 175 -4.12 1.53 1.75
N LEU A 176 -4.04 0.39 2.46
CA LEU A 176 -3.72 -0.90 1.86
C LEU A 176 -4.79 -1.33 0.86
N SER A 177 -6.07 -1.13 1.20
CA SER A 177 -7.19 -1.37 0.29
C SER A 177 -7.09 -0.50 -0.98
N CYS A 178 -6.67 0.76 -0.85
CA CYS A 178 -6.47 1.63 -2.00
C CYS A 178 -5.30 1.19 -2.91
N PHE A 179 -4.25 0.57 -2.35
CA PHE A 179 -3.22 -0.07 -3.17
C PHE A 179 -3.81 -1.22 -3.99
N ASP A 180 -4.54 -2.14 -3.37
CA ASP A 180 -5.19 -3.27 -4.05
C ASP A 180 -6.16 -2.80 -5.16
N MET A 181 -7.00 -1.82 -4.85
CA MET A 181 -7.91 -1.21 -5.83
C MET A 181 -7.17 -0.57 -7.01
N LEU A 182 -6.04 0.08 -6.75
CA LEU A 182 -5.21 0.67 -7.80
C LEU A 182 -4.57 -0.42 -8.67
N GLU A 183 -4.09 -1.52 -8.09
CA GLU A 183 -3.55 -2.65 -8.85
C GLU A 183 -4.60 -3.23 -9.78
N HIS A 184 -5.79 -3.51 -9.24
CA HIS A 184 -6.92 -4.01 -10.02
C HIS A 184 -7.27 -3.05 -11.16
N ALA A 185 -7.41 -1.75 -10.87
CA ALA A 185 -7.76 -0.76 -11.87
C ALA A 185 -6.70 -0.65 -12.99
N MET A 186 -5.42 -0.68 -12.63
CA MET A 186 -4.34 -0.68 -13.62
C MET A 186 -4.36 -1.93 -14.50
N ILE A 187 -4.60 -3.12 -13.93
CA ILE A 187 -4.72 -4.37 -14.68
C ILE A 187 -5.86 -4.28 -15.70
N GLU A 188 -7.04 -3.84 -15.28
CA GLU A 188 -8.18 -3.76 -16.19
C GLU A 188 -8.02 -2.67 -17.27
N LEU A 189 -7.43 -1.54 -16.92
CA LEU A 189 -7.16 -0.47 -17.88
C LEU A 189 -6.11 -0.88 -18.94
N PHE A 190 -5.03 -1.57 -18.56
CA PHE A 190 -3.94 -1.92 -19.48
C PHE A 190 -4.05 -3.28 -20.17
N GLU A 191 -4.71 -4.24 -19.52
CA GLU A 191 -4.76 -5.65 -19.94
C GLU A 191 -6.17 -6.15 -20.24
N GLN A 192 -7.21 -5.49 -19.73
CA GLN A 192 -8.62 -5.88 -19.90
C GLN A 192 -8.83 -7.35 -19.53
N ARG A 193 -8.30 -7.74 -18.37
CA ARG A 193 -8.16 -9.14 -17.99
C ARG A 193 -9.53 -9.76 -17.76
N ASP A 194 -10.45 -9.04 -17.16
CA ASP A 194 -11.82 -9.52 -16.97
C ASP A 194 -12.59 -9.65 -18.27
N GLU A 195 -12.44 -8.70 -19.21
CA GLU A 195 -13.05 -8.79 -20.53
C GLU A 195 -12.56 -10.04 -21.29
N LYS A 196 -11.24 -10.28 -21.28
CA LYS A 196 -10.64 -11.48 -21.89
C LYS A 196 -11.12 -12.78 -21.23
N ARG A 197 -11.18 -12.81 -19.90
CA ARG A 197 -11.69 -13.97 -19.14
C ARG A 197 -13.17 -14.22 -19.44
N ARG A 198 -13.99 -13.17 -19.51
CA ARG A 198 -15.40 -13.28 -19.89
C ARG A 198 -15.57 -13.77 -21.33
N ALA A 199 -14.75 -13.31 -22.27
CA ALA A 199 -14.77 -13.79 -23.65
C ALA A 199 -14.40 -15.28 -23.74
N GLU A 200 -13.36 -15.71 -23.02
CA GLU A 200 -12.94 -17.10 -22.97
C GLU A 200 -13.99 -18.00 -22.31
N ALA A 201 -14.60 -17.55 -21.21
CA ALA A 201 -15.70 -18.27 -20.57
C ALA A 201 -16.89 -18.45 -21.53
N LYS A 202 -17.29 -17.41 -22.26
CA LYS A 202 -18.34 -17.49 -23.29
C LYS A 202 -17.99 -18.49 -24.39
N ARG A 203 -16.73 -18.52 -24.84
CA ARG A 203 -16.24 -19.50 -25.84
C ARG A 203 -16.40 -20.93 -25.34
N ILE A 204 -15.98 -21.21 -24.11
CA ILE A 204 -16.08 -22.54 -23.49
C ILE A 204 -17.54 -22.96 -23.32
N ILE A 205 -18.42 -22.05 -22.88
CA ILE A 205 -19.86 -22.29 -22.74
C ILE A 205 -20.48 -22.63 -24.11
N ALA A 206 -20.17 -21.85 -25.15
CA ALA A 206 -20.67 -22.10 -26.51
C ALA A 206 -20.19 -23.45 -27.07
N ALA A 207 -18.95 -23.83 -26.79
CA ALA A 207 -18.38 -25.12 -27.17
C ALA A 207 -18.89 -26.29 -26.30
N LYS A 208 -19.67 -26.02 -25.24
CA LYS A 208 -20.06 -27.00 -24.22
C LYS A 208 -18.85 -27.79 -23.67
N GLY A 209 -17.73 -27.10 -23.47
CA GLY A 209 -16.48 -27.68 -22.99
C GLY A 209 -15.71 -28.55 -24.00
N LYS A 210 -16.14 -28.64 -25.27
CA LYS A 210 -15.39 -29.38 -26.29
C LYS A 210 -14.14 -28.61 -26.71
N PRO A 211 -12.99 -29.28 -26.89
CA PRO A 211 -11.77 -28.63 -27.35
C PRO A 211 -11.96 -28.11 -28.78
N ASP A 212 -11.31 -26.99 -29.06
CA ASP A 212 -11.23 -26.45 -30.42
C ASP A 212 -10.48 -27.47 -31.28
N ALA A 213 -11.03 -27.83 -32.45
CA ALA A 213 -10.37 -28.74 -33.37
C ALA A 213 -9.18 -28.00 -33.99
N ARG A 214 -8.02 -28.09 -33.33
CA ARG A 214 -6.72 -27.65 -33.85
C ARG A 214 -6.05 -28.76 -34.63
#